data_AF-A0A949JSF8-F1
#
_entry.id   AF-A0A949JSF8-F1
#
_cell.length_a   1.000
_cell.length_b   1.000
_cell.length_c   1.000
_cell.angle_alpha   90.00
_cell.angle_beta   90.00
_cell.angle_gamma   90.00
#
_symmetry.space_group_name_H-M   'P 1'
#
loop_
_entity.id
_entity.type
_entity.pdbx_description
1 polymer ?
#
loop_
_entity_poly.entity_id
_entity_poly.type
_entity_poly.pdbx_seq_one_letter_code
_entity_poly.pdbx_strand_id
1 'polypeptide(L)'
;MWIIRGIILLIGAVGLVWLGTKNAGTRVTFHFFTRTFVDVEMNLVLVVTFFLGMIVWAVGAWIREAQLMLKLVRERKLNKKLKGELSDLRTLPLEDDEDVDTDPVL
;
A
#
# COMPACT_ATOMS: atom_id res chain seq x y z
N MET A 1 4.73 -9.56 9.65
CA MET A 1 3.97 -10.32 8.63
C MET A 1 4.59 -10.29 7.22
N TRP A 2 5.92 -10.11 7.06
CA TRP A 2 6.58 -10.29 5.76
C TRP A 2 7.01 -11.75 5.53
N ILE A 3 7.46 -12.41 6.59
CA ILE A 3 7.84 -13.83 6.60
C ILE A 3 6.67 -14.74 6.20
N ILE A 4 5.48 -14.54 6.78
CA ILE A 4 4.27 -15.33 6.43
C ILE A 4 3.92 -15.16 4.94
N ARG A 5 4.00 -13.95 4.41
CA ARG A 5 3.78 -13.69 2.97
C ARG A 5 4.83 -14.39 2.11
N GLY A 6 6.09 -14.39 2.55
CA GLY A 6 7.18 -15.12 1.90
C GLY A 6 6.96 -16.63 1.89
N ILE A 7 6.53 -17.22 3.01
CA ILE A 7 6.21 -18.65 3.12
C ILE A 7 5.04 -19.02 2.19
N ILE A 8 3.99 -18.21 2.15
CA ILE A 8 2.84 -18.43 1.25
C ILE A 8 3.28 -18.37 -0.22
N LEU A 9 4.11 -17.39 -0.59
CA LEU A 9 4.65 -17.28 -1.95
C LEU A 9 5.54 -18.48 -2.31
N LEU A 10 6.36 -18.94 -1.38
CA LEU A 10 7.22 -20.10 -1.58
C LEU A 10 6.39 -21.38 -1.81
N ILE A 11 5.39 -21.62 -0.96
CA ILE A 11 4.48 -22.77 -1.12
C ILE A 11 3.73 -22.66 -2.46
N GLY A 12 3.25 -21.47 -2.82
CA GLY A 12 2.60 -21.23 -4.10
C GLY A 12 3.50 -21.53 -5.29
N ALA A 13 4.77 -21.08 -5.25
CA ALA A 13 5.75 -21.34 -6.30
C ALA A 13 6.08 -22.84 -6.43
N VAL A 14 6.32 -23.53 -5.31
CA VAL A 14 6.56 -24.98 -5.29
C VAL A 14 5.35 -25.73 -5.84
N GLY A 15 4.14 -25.35 -5.43
CA GLY A 15 2.90 -25.92 -5.94
C GLY A 15 2.72 -25.73 -7.45
N LEU A 16 3.05 -24.54 -7.96
CA LEU A 16 3.00 -24.23 -9.39
C LEU A 16 3.97 -25.12 -10.19
N VAL A 17 5.22 -25.24 -9.75
CA VAL A 17 6.25 -26.08 -10.39
C VAL A 17 5.86 -27.55 -10.35
N TRP A 18 5.35 -28.02 -9.20
CA TRP A 18 4.87 -29.39 -9.04
C TRP A 18 3.72 -29.70 -10.00
N LEU A 19 2.73 -28.79 -10.07
CA LEU A 19 1.56 -28.95 -10.93
C LEU A 19 1.95 -28.89 -12.41
N GLY A 20 2.84 -27.98 -12.80
CA GLY A 20 3.36 -27.89 -14.17
C GLY A 20 4.17 -29.12 -14.59
N THR A 21 4.95 -29.69 -13.67
CA THR A 21 5.70 -30.94 -13.92
C THR A 21 4.74 -32.12 -14.07
N LYS A 22 3.74 -32.24 -13.20
CA LYS A 22 2.76 -33.34 -13.23
C LYS A 22 1.84 -33.31 -14.45
N ASN A 23 1.57 -32.12 -14.98
CA ASN A 23 0.69 -31.92 -16.14
C ASN A 23 1.47 -31.62 -17.43
N ALA A 24 2.78 -31.88 -17.45
CA ALA A 24 3.60 -31.72 -18.63
C ALA A 24 3.08 -32.61 -19.77
N GLY A 25 2.86 -32.02 -20.94
CA GLY A 25 2.33 -32.71 -22.13
C GLY A 25 0.80 -32.86 -22.15
N THR A 26 0.09 -32.48 -21.09
CA THR A 26 -1.38 -32.47 -21.09
C THR A 26 -1.91 -31.29 -21.91
N ARG A 27 -2.77 -31.58 -22.89
CA ARG A 27 -3.46 -30.57 -23.69
C ARG A 27 -4.89 -30.39 -23.18
N VAL A 28 -5.33 -29.15 -23.09
CA VAL A 28 -6.65 -28.79 -22.58
C VAL A 28 -7.33 -27.80 -23.51
N THR A 29 -8.65 -27.86 -23.56
CA THR A 29 -9.46 -26.84 -24.20
C THR A 29 -9.67 -25.71 -23.19
N PHE A 30 -9.11 -24.54 -23.48
CA PHE A 30 -9.23 -23.35 -22.65
C PHE A 30 -10.31 -22.42 -23.19
N HIS A 31 -11.13 -21.87 -22.28
CA HIS A 31 -12.18 -20.92 -22.63
C HIS A 31 -11.87 -19.59 -21.96
N PHE A 32 -11.57 -18.57 -22.77
CA PHE A 32 -11.24 -17.23 -22.29
C PHE A 32 -12.29 -16.23 -22.79
N PHE A 33 -13.16 -15.81 -21.87
CA PHE A 33 -14.29 -14.90 -22.14
C PHE A 33 -15.18 -15.37 -23.31
N THR A 34 -14.89 -14.91 -24.53
CA THR A 34 -15.65 -15.22 -25.75
C THR A 34 -14.86 -16.07 -26.75
N ARG A 35 -13.61 -16.43 -26.44
CA ARG A 35 -12.73 -17.21 -27.32
C ARG A 35 -12.45 -18.59 -26.73
N THR A 36 -12.55 -19.61 -27.57
CA THR A 36 -12.18 -20.98 -27.23
C THR A 36 -10.86 -21.31 -27.93
N PHE A 37 -9.89 -21.75 -27.14
CA PHE A 37 -8.61 -22.23 -27.62
C PHE A 37 -8.57 -23.74 -27.39
N VAL A 38 -8.52 -24.50 -28.48
CA VAL A 38 -8.50 -25.96 -28.44
C VAL A 38 -7.04 -26.43 -28.44
N ASP A 39 -6.77 -27.51 -27.73
CA ASP A 39 -5.49 -28.22 -27.80
C ASP A 39 -4.28 -27.41 -27.29
N VAL A 40 -4.50 -26.57 -26.27
CA VAL A 40 -3.45 -25.75 -25.68
C VAL A 40 -2.75 -26.53 -24.57
N GLU A 41 -1.42 -26.41 -24.48
CA GLU A 41 -0.66 -26.99 -23.38
C GLU A 41 -1.09 -26.38 -22.04
N MET A 42 -1.43 -27.24 -21.07
CA MET A 42 -1.86 -26.79 -19.74
C MET A 42 -0.80 -25.91 -19.07
N ASN A 43 0.48 -26.20 -19.31
CA ASN A 43 1.59 -25.42 -18.78
C ASN A 43 1.57 -23.97 -19.28
N LEU A 44 1.21 -23.73 -20.54
CA LEU A 44 1.07 -22.38 -21.07
C LEU A 44 -0.08 -21.63 -20.38
N VAL A 45 -1.21 -22.30 -20.17
CA VAL A 45 -2.37 -21.71 -19.46
C VAL A 45 -1.99 -21.36 -18.02
N LEU A 46 -1.28 -22.24 -17.32
CA LEU A 46 -0.80 -22.01 -15.96
C LEU A 46 0.14 -20.81 -15.87
N VAL A 47 1.09 -20.71 -16.80
CA VAL A 47 2.04 -19.58 -16.84
C VAL A 47 1.31 -18.27 -17.11
N VAL A 48 0.45 -18.22 -18.12
CA VAL A 48 -0.30 -17.00 -18.47
C VAL A 48 -1.21 -16.54 -17.34
N THR A 49 -1.95 -17.46 -16.70
CA THR A 49 -2.82 -17.13 -15.56
C THR A 49 -2.02 -16.67 -14.35
N PHE A 50 -0.86 -17.27 -14.09
CA PHE A 50 0.06 -16.82 -13.03
C PHE A 50 0.57 -15.39 -13.30
N PHE A 51 1.00 -15.09 -14.52
CA PHE A 51 1.43 -13.75 -14.92
C PHE A 51 0.30 -12.71 -14.79
N LEU A 52 -0.92 -13.05 -15.23
CA LEU A 52 -2.08 -12.17 -15.05
C LEU A 52 -2.34 -11.89 -13.56
N GLY A 53 -2.28 -12.92 -12.71
CA GLY A 53 -2.39 -12.77 -11.27
C GLY A 53 -1.34 -11.84 -10.68
N MET A 54 -0.08 -11.98 -11.12
CA MET A 54 1.01 -11.08 -10.70
C MET A 54 0.77 -9.63 -11.12
N ILE A 55 0.30 -9.38 -12.35
CA ILE A 55 0.00 -8.03 -12.83
C ILE A 55 -1.12 -7.40 -11.98
N VAL A 56 -2.22 -8.13 -11.78
CA VAL A 56 -3.34 -7.65 -10.94
C VAL A 56 -2.87 -7.34 -9.53
N TRP A 57 -2.04 -8.23 -8.95
CA TRP A 57 -1.47 -8.01 -7.62
C TRP A 57 -0.54 -6.80 -7.56
N ALA A 58 0.32 -6.62 -8.56
CA ALA A 58 1.23 -5.48 -8.66
C ALA A 58 0.47 -4.15 -8.76
N VAL A 59 -0.59 -4.10 -9.59
CA VAL A 59 -1.47 -2.92 -9.68
C VAL A 59 -2.15 -2.64 -8.35
N GLY A 60 -2.69 -3.65 -7.67
CA GLY A 60 -3.30 -3.48 -6.35
C GLY A 60 -2.30 -2.99 -5.29
N ALA A 61 -1.07 -3.52 -5.30
CA ALA A 61 -0.01 -3.07 -4.42
C ALA A 61 0.39 -1.62 -4.69
N TRP A 62 0.51 -1.22 -5.95
CA TRP A 62 0.81 0.14 -6.36
C TRP A 62 -0.26 1.13 -5.88
N ILE A 63 -1.54 0.81 -6.08
CA ILE A 63 -2.66 1.67 -5.66
C ILE A 63 -2.63 1.88 -4.13
N ARG A 64 -2.40 0.80 -3.37
CA ARG A 64 -2.30 0.88 -1.90
C ARG A 64 -1.14 1.79 -1.48
N GLU A 65 0.01 1.68 -2.13
CA GLU A 65 1.18 2.51 -1.86
C GLU A 65 0.92 3.98 -2.16
N ALA A 66 0.27 4.27 -3.31
CA ALA A 66 -0.12 5.62 -3.67
C ALA A 66 -1.08 6.24 -2.63
N GLN A 67 -2.06 5.48 -2.14
CA GLN A 67 -2.96 5.92 -1.07
C GLN A 67 -2.21 6.21 0.24
N LEU A 68 -1.23 5.37 0.59
CA LEU A 68 -0.39 5.57 1.77
C LEU A 68 0.45 6.85 1.66
N MET A 69 1.07 7.10 0.50
CA MET A 69 1.82 8.33 0.26
C MET A 69 0.92 9.58 0.40
N LEU A 70 -0.28 9.56 -0.19
CA LEU A 70 -1.21 10.68 -0.10
C LEU A 70 -1.62 10.96 1.36
N LYS A 71 -1.91 9.91 2.14
CA LYS A 71 -2.17 10.03 3.58
C LYS A 71 -0.97 10.65 4.31
N LEU A 72 0.24 10.16 4.03
CA LEU A 72 1.45 10.64 4.67
C LEU A 72 1.73 12.12 4.39
N VAL A 73 1.49 12.60 3.16
CA VAL A 73 1.61 14.02 2.82
C VAL A 73 0.55 14.86 3.55
N ARG A 74 -0.69 14.37 3.64
CA ARG A 74 -1.76 15.06 4.37
C ARG A 74 -1.44 15.18 5.85
N GLU A 75 -1.03 14.08 6.48
CA GLU A 75 -0.65 14.05 7.90
C GLU A 75 0.54 14.97 8.19
N ARG A 76 1.55 15.01 7.32
CA ARG A 76 2.69 15.94 7.47
C ARG A 76 2.26 17.40 7.40
N LYS A 77 1.34 17.76 6.49
CA LYS A 77 0.80 19.13 6.41
C LYS A 77 0.04 19.51 7.68
N LEU A 78 -0.80 18.60 8.19
CA LEU A 78 -1.53 18.82 9.44
C LEU A 78 -0.57 18.98 10.62
N ASN A 79 0.45 18.13 10.73
CA ASN A 79 1.45 18.22 11.79
C ASN A 79 2.22 19.54 11.74
N LYS A 80 2.59 20.00 10.54
CA LYS A 80 3.25 21.31 10.36
C LYS A 80 2.35 22.47 10.78
N LYS A 81 1.07 22.43 10.40
CA LYS A 81 0.08 23.45 10.78
C LYS A 81 -0.11 23.49 12.31
N LEU A 82 -0.36 22.35 12.93
CA LEU A 82 -0.53 22.23 14.39
C LEU A 82 0.72 22.70 15.15
N LYS A 83 1.93 22.39 14.66
CA LYS A 83 3.17 22.90 15.26
C LYS A 83 3.31 24.42 15.12
N GLY A 84 2.84 25.00 14.02
CA GLY A 84 2.78 26.45 13.83
C GLY A 84 1.85 27.09 14.85
N GLU A 85 0.61 26.59 14.95
CA GLU A 85 -0.37 27.06 15.93
C GLU A 85 0.15 26.95 17.36
N LEU A 86 0.85 25.86 17.70
CA LEU A 86 1.46 25.70 19.02
C LEU A 86 2.59 26.71 19.28
N SER A 87 3.36 27.06 18.24
CA SER A 87 4.43 28.06 18.32
C SER A 87 3.84 29.47 18.51
N ASP A 88 2.80 29.80 17.75
CA ASP A 88 2.11 31.09 17.80
C ASP A 88 1.44 31.28 19.17
N LEU A 89 0.80 30.23 19.71
CA LEU A 89 0.24 30.24 21.06
C LEU A 89 1.31 30.38 22.15
N ARG A 90 2.51 29.85 21.93
CA ARG A 90 3.63 29.96 22.88
C ARG A 90 4.36 31.30 22.82
N THR A 91 4.19 32.02 21.72
CA THR A 91 4.79 33.36 21.50
C THR A 91 3.79 34.49 21.66
N LEU A 92 2.55 34.18 22.07
CA LEU A 92 1.68 35.19 22.65
C LEU A 92 2.46 35.83 23.81
N PRO A 93 2.72 37.16 23.76
CA PRO A 93 3.20 37.85 24.93
C PRO A 93 2.16 37.54 26.02
N LEU A 94 2.62 36.98 27.13
CA LEU A 94 1.88 37.13 28.36
C LEU A 94 1.68 38.64 28.46
N GLU A 95 0.42 39.09 28.51
CA GLU A 95 0.15 40.44 28.99
C GLU A 95 0.84 40.47 30.35
N ASP A 96 2.03 41.06 30.39
CA ASP A 96 2.64 41.51 31.62
C ASP A 96 1.59 42.48 32.15
N ASP A 97 0.76 42.00 33.09
CA ASP A 97 -0.04 42.84 33.94
C ASP A 97 0.96 43.83 34.55
N GLU A 98 1.09 44.99 33.90
CA GLU A 98 1.87 46.11 34.40
C GLU A 98 1.30 46.41 35.78
N ASP A 99 2.08 46.04 36.80
CA ASP A 99 2.06 46.63 38.12
C ASP A 99 2.10 48.16 37.97
N VAL A 100 0.93 48.79 37.84
CA VAL A 100 0.78 50.24 38.05
C VAL A 100 0.64 50.45 39.56
N ASP A 101 1.76 50.26 40.23
CA ASP A 101 2.03 50.88 41.52
C ASP A 101 2.28 52.37 41.26
N THR A 102 1.22 53.18 41.42
CA THR A 102 1.37 54.62 41.65
C THR A 102 0.58 54.98 42.89
N ASP A 103 1.29 55.01 44.01
CA ASP A 103 0.95 55.73 45.24
C ASP A 103 0.33 57.10 44.92
N PRO A 104 -0.87 57.43 45.43
CA PRO A 104 -1.22 58.81 45.64
C PRO A 104 -0.58 59.27 46.96
N VAL A 105 0.57 59.93 46.84
CA VAL A 105 0.96 60.96 47.80
C VAL A 105 -0.15 62.01 47.80
N LEU A 106 -0.89 62.13 48.92
CA LEU A 106 -1.39 63.37 49.52
C LEU A 106 -2.03 63.10 50.89
#